data_AF-A0A8J7IV94-F1
#
_entry.id   AF-A0A8J7IV94-F1
#
_cell.length_a   1.000
_cell.length_b   1.000
_cell.length_c   1.000
_cell.angle_alpha   90.00
_cell.angle_beta   90.00
_cell.angle_gamma   90.00
#
_symmetry.space_group_name_H-M   'P 1'
#
loop_
_entity.id
_entity.type
_entity.pdbx_description
1 polymer ?
#
loop_
_entity_poly.entity_id
_entity_poly.type
_entity_poly.pdbx_seq_one_letter_code
_entity_poly.pdbx_strand_id
1 'polypeptide(L)'
;MPVNKGKSSRSVLVLIPDLQEDWLQQSSTELCLKRCAYWVSIRGQPPTENQSTVTVYLHRQNIFSVEVLQALMQRIARGEPI
;
A
#
# COMPACT_ATOMS: atom_id res chain seq x y z
N MET A 1 24.76 -18.88 13.57
CA MET A 1 24.65 -17.50 13.02
C MET A 1 23.19 -17.10 13.04
N PRO A 2 22.82 -15.88 13.49
CA PRO A 2 21.42 -15.56 13.72
C PRO A 2 20.71 -15.40 12.38
N VAL A 3 19.65 -16.19 12.19
CA VAL A 3 18.66 -15.97 11.13
C VAL A 3 18.08 -14.59 11.35
N ASN A 4 18.42 -13.65 10.47
CA ASN A 4 17.85 -12.32 10.44
C ASN A 4 16.36 -12.50 10.15
N LYS A 5 15.51 -12.50 11.19
CA LYS A 5 14.05 -12.56 11.05
C LYS A 5 13.63 -11.24 10.40
N GLY A 6 13.64 -11.23 9.07
CA GLY A 6 13.39 -10.04 8.26
C GLY A 6 12.14 -9.33 8.75
N LYS A 7 12.29 -8.06 9.15
CA LYS A 7 11.17 -7.16 9.42
C LYS A 7 10.21 -7.25 8.23
N SER A 8 9.00 -7.75 8.47
CA SER A 8 7.92 -7.69 7.49
C SER A 8 7.41 -6.27 7.43
N SER A 9 8.16 -5.38 6.79
CA SER A 9 7.74 -4.01 6.53
C SER A 9 6.68 -4.02 5.44
N ARG A 10 5.47 -3.56 5.80
CA ARG A 10 4.33 -3.44 4.90
C ARG A 10 4.08 -1.95 4.70
N SER A 11 4.05 -1.52 3.45
CA SER A 11 3.87 -0.12 3.10
C SER A 11 2.55 0.06 2.37
N VAL A 12 1.78 1.05 2.80
CA VAL A 12 0.57 1.51 2.13
C VAL A 12 0.86 2.93 1.66
N LEU A 13 0.64 3.20 0.37
CA LEU A 13 0.73 4.56 -0.16
C LEU A 13 -0.68 5.05 -0.50
N VAL A 14 -1.05 6.19 0.04
CA VAL A 14 -2.28 6.88 -0.36
C VAL A 14 -1.94 7.91 -1.41
N LEU A 15 -2.53 7.78 -2.60
CA LEU A 15 -2.47 8.85 -3.60
C LEU A 15 -3.59 9.82 -3.28
N ILE A 16 -3.26 11.07 -3.01
CA ILE A 16 -4.22 12.14 -2.76
C ILE A 16 -4.08 13.21 -3.86
N PRO A 17 -5.15 13.93 -4.22
CA PRO A 17 -5.04 15.11 -5.07
C PRO A 17 -4.11 16.16 -4.46
N ASP A 18 -3.43 16.94 -5.31
CA ASP A 18 -2.46 17.95 -4.88
C ASP A 18 -3.12 19.07 -4.05
N LEU A 19 -4.32 19.49 -4.45
CA LEU A 19 -5.10 20.48 -3.73
C LEU A 19 -6.06 19.78 -2.76
N GLN A 20 -6.09 20.26 -1.51
CA GLN A 20 -6.95 19.68 -0.48
C GLN A 20 -8.44 19.79 -0.82
N GLU A 21 -8.85 20.88 -1.48
CA GLU A 21 -10.22 21.10 -1.95
C GLU A 21 -10.70 20.02 -2.94
N ASP A 22 -9.77 19.36 -3.63
CA ASP A 22 -10.09 18.28 -4.56
C ASP A 22 -10.30 16.93 -3.89
N TRP A 23 -10.07 16.80 -2.58
CA TRP A 23 -10.15 15.51 -1.90
C TRP A 23 -11.58 15.00 -1.81
N LEU A 24 -12.55 15.91 -1.65
CA LEU A 24 -13.94 15.59 -1.40
C LEU A 24 -14.83 16.47 -2.25
N GLN A 25 -15.66 15.86 -3.09
CA GLN A 25 -16.74 16.54 -3.78
C GLN A 25 -18.06 16.19 -3.10
N GLN A 26 -18.83 17.20 -2.74
CA GLN A 26 -20.14 17.04 -2.13
C GLN A 26 -21.18 17.84 -2.93
N SER A 27 -22.32 17.21 -3.18
CA SER A 27 -23.52 17.84 -3.73
C SER A 27 -24.76 17.36 -2.98
N SER A 28 -25.94 17.83 -3.39
CA SER A 28 -27.20 17.31 -2.85
C SER A 28 -27.48 15.85 -3.26
N THR A 29 -26.80 15.33 -4.29
CA THR A 29 -27.03 13.99 -4.83
C THR A 29 -25.96 12.98 -4.43
N GLU A 30 -24.75 13.43 -4.13
CA GLU A 30 -23.64 12.52 -3.85
C GLU A 30 -22.56 13.12 -2.94
N LEU A 31 -21.80 12.21 -2.34
CA LEU A 31 -20.56 12.46 -1.62
C LEU A 31 -19.47 11.60 -2.25
N CYS A 32 -18.47 12.22 -2.87
CA CYS A 32 -17.41 11.53 -3.62
C CYS A 32 -16.03 11.87 -3.02
N LEU A 33 -15.40 10.90 -2.38
CA LEU A 33 -14.00 10.99 -1.95
C LEU A 33 -13.10 10.61 -3.13
N LYS A 34 -12.23 11.52 -3.55
CA LYS A 34 -11.34 11.29 -4.70
C LYS A 34 -10.11 10.50 -4.27
N ARG A 35 -9.72 9.56 -5.16
CA ARG A 35 -8.56 8.65 -5.03
C ARG A 35 -8.76 7.55 -3.98
N CYS A 36 -7.78 6.66 -3.90
CA CYS A 36 -7.76 5.53 -2.97
C CYS A 36 -6.33 5.20 -2.57
N ALA A 37 -6.21 4.41 -1.51
CA ALA A 37 -4.94 3.84 -1.08
C ALA A 37 -4.53 2.69 -2.00
N TYR A 38 -3.23 2.56 -2.24
CA TYR A 38 -2.63 1.43 -2.94
C TYR A 38 -1.63 0.73 -2.02
N TRP A 39 -1.41 -0.55 -2.25
CA TRP A 39 -0.46 -1.33 -1.46
C TRP A 39 0.54 -2.05 -2.36
N VAL A 40 1.71 -2.30 -1.79
CA VAL A 40 2.76 -3.11 -2.41
C VAL A 40 3.58 -3.78 -1.31
N SER A 41 3.93 -5.03 -1.54
CA SER A 41 4.90 -5.72 -0.70
C SER A 41 6.31 -5.42 -1.20
N ILE A 42 7.13 -4.89 -0.30
CA ILE A 42 8.59 -4.75 -0.53
C ILE A 42 9.36 -5.98 -0.04
N ARG A 43 8.66 -6.98 0.51
CA ARG A 43 9.26 -8.21 1.01
C ARG A 43 9.79 -9.03 -0.16
N GLY A 44 11.04 -9.49 -0.03
CA GLY A 44 11.68 -10.32 -1.05
C GLY A 44 12.18 -9.55 -2.28
N GLN A 45 12.00 -8.22 -2.32
CA GLN A 45 12.73 -7.41 -3.29
C GLN A 45 14.23 -7.46 -2.97
N PRO A 46 15.10 -7.55 -3.99
CA PRO A 46 16.54 -7.60 -3.77
C PRO A 46 17.01 -6.32 -3.07
N PRO A 47 18.03 -6.40 -2.20
CA PRO A 47 18.64 -5.21 -1.63
C PRO A 47 19.14 -4.31 -2.77
N THR A 48 18.81 -3.03 -2.69
CA THR A 48 19.29 -2.03 -3.63
C THR A 48 20.62 -1.47 -3.14
N GLU A 49 21.57 -1.22 -4.04
CA GLU A 49 22.82 -0.51 -3.71
C GLU A 49 22.60 1.00 -3.45
N ASN A 50 21.39 1.50 -3.72
CA ASN A 50 21.00 2.88 -3.50
C ASN A 50 21.06 3.25 -2.01
N GLN A 51 21.75 4.35 -1.71
CA GLN A 51 21.91 4.87 -0.34
C GLN A 51 20.91 6.01 0.00
N SER A 52 20.13 6.47 -0.97
CA SER A 52 19.22 7.63 -0.83
C SER A 52 17.75 7.29 -1.07
N THR A 53 17.40 6.90 -2.30
CA THR A 53 16.00 6.71 -2.71
C THR A 53 15.81 5.38 -3.43
N VAL A 54 14.70 4.70 -3.13
CA VAL A 54 14.26 3.50 -3.85
C VAL A 54 12.92 3.81 -4.53
N THR A 55 12.88 3.63 -5.84
CA THR A 55 11.64 3.77 -6.62
C THR A 55 10.82 2.49 -6.50
N VAL A 56 9.58 2.60 -6.03
CA VAL A 56 8.65 1.47 -5.94
C VAL A 56 7.52 1.69 -6.93
N TYR A 57 7.23 0.68 -7.75
CA TYR A 57 6.14 0.72 -8.71
C TYR A 57 4.81 0.33 -8.03
N LEU A 58 3.82 1.21 -8.13
CA LEU A 58 2.47 0.98 -7.60
C LEU A 58 1.52 0.66 -8.74
N HIS A 59 1.07 -0.60 -8.79
CA HIS A 59 0.07 -1.02 -9.76
C HIS A 59 -1.31 -0.50 -9.37
N ARG A 60 -2.01 0.16 -10.29
CA ARG A 60 -3.36 0.73 -10.03
C ARG A 60 -4.43 -0.31 -9.68
N GLN A 61 -4.16 -1.58 -9.96
CA GLN A 61 -5.02 -2.70 -9.54
C GLN A 61 -4.85 -3.05 -8.05
N ASN A 62 -3.76 -2.63 -7.40
CA ASN A 62 -3.49 -2.95 -5.99
C ASN A 62 -4.17 -1.95 -5.04
N ILE A 63 -5.47 -1.75 -5.20
CA ILE A 63 -6.24 -0.89 -4.31
C ILE A 63 -6.28 -1.52 -2.92
N PHE A 64 -6.00 -0.73 -1.89
CA PHE A 64 -6.04 -1.14 -0.49
C PHE A 64 -7.45 -0.97 0.06
N SER A 65 -8.34 -1.88 -0.36
CA SER A 65 -9.72 -1.95 0.12
C SER A 65 -9.83 -2.76 1.41
N VAL A 66 -11.03 -2.77 2.01
CA VAL A 66 -11.32 -3.57 3.21
C VAL A 66 -11.16 -5.07 2.92
N GLU A 67 -11.63 -5.53 1.76
CA GLU A 67 -11.54 -6.92 1.32
C GLU A 67 -10.09 -7.35 1.14
N VAL A 68 -9.28 -6.47 0.53
CA VAL A 68 -7.84 -6.69 0.37
C VAL A 68 -7.14 -6.73 1.72
N LEU A 69 -7.47 -5.82 2.64
CA LEU A 69 -6.92 -5.84 4.00
C LEU A 69 -7.25 -7.16 4.71
N GLN A 70 -8.50 -7.60 4.66
CA GLN A 70 -8.91 -8.87 5.26
C GLN A 70 -8.16 -10.06 4.65
N ALA A 71 -8.04 -10.11 3.33
CA ALA A 71 -7.29 -11.15 2.63
C ALA A 71 -5.80 -11.13 3.02
N LEU A 72 -5.18 -9.96 3.09
CA LEU A 72 -3.78 -9.81 3.53
C LEU A 72 -3.62 -10.30 4.98
N MET A 73 -4.51 -9.92 5.89
CA MET A 73 -4.45 -10.36 7.29
C MET A 73 -4.58 -11.89 7.43
N GLN A 74 -5.44 -12.52 6.62
CA GLN A 74 -5.55 -13.98 6.58
C GLN A 74 -4.27 -14.66 6.08
N ARG A 75 -3.68 -14.15 4.99
CA ARG A 75 -2.41 -14.65 4.45
C ARG A 75 -1.28 -14.53 5.46
N ILE A 76 -1.22 -13.39 6.16
CA ILE A 76 -0.26 -13.15 7.24
C ILE A 76 -0.42 -14.15 8.37
N ALA A 77 -1.66 -14.39 8.82
CA ALA A 77 -1.94 -15.35 9.88
C ALA A 77 -1.51 -16.78 9.51
N ARG A 78 -1.52 -17.13 8.22
CA ARG A 78 -1.06 -18.41 7.66
C ARG A 78 0.44 -18.47 7.38
N GLY A 79 1.17 -17.36 7.56
CA GLY A 79 2.59 -17.27 7.24
C GLY A 79 2.89 -17.22 5.73
N GLU A 80 1.87 -17.01 4.90
CA GLU A 80 2.02 -16.93 3.45
C GLU A 80 2.79 -15.65 3.06
N PRO A 81 3.59 -15.70 1.98
CA PRO A 81 4.15 -14.48 1.40
C PRO A 81 3.02 -13.59 0.89
N ILE A 82 3.17 -12.28 1.05
CA ILE A 82 2.31 -11.23 0.50
C ILE A 82 3.14 -10.28 -0.34
#